data_AF-A0A9P7E4A7-F1
#
_entry.id   AF-A0A9P7E4A7-F1
#
_cell.length_a   1.000
_cell.length_b   1.000
_cell.length_c   1.000
_cell.angle_alpha   90.00
_cell.angle_beta   90.00
_cell.angle_gamma   90.00
#
_symmetry.space_group_name_H-M   'P 1'
#
loop_
_entity.id
_entity.type
_entity.pdbx_description
1 polymer ?
#
loop_
_entity_poly.entity_id
_entity_poly.type
_entity_poly.pdbx_seq_one_letter_code
_entity_poly.pdbx_strand_id
1 'polypeptide(L)'
;MAALWTYDYACQLHEELTFLFRSRWTMVKGLYIITRCVPFLLLIADLYLYFAPIKNPNKCQIVIIIYSCLSVISIVSSESFFVLRTYALWNNNRIVLAAMLSASFAAVVASVVIYFATANASHVTISAIPGIRGCYRADAVKVSIMFILLLAFQLGLVSLTIIRAVQSWRVVNGPLYDILVKHNIFYYICALPLTAVNVLMQILFSQTAYRFVCEVLQFFVLAILATRMHLFLWQIDQQTHGSDGFVYISMSDM
;
A
#
# COMPACT_ATOMS: atom_id res chain seq x y z
N MET A 1 -2.74 25.08 1.23
CA MET A 1 -2.37 23.65 1.24
C MET A 1 -3.51 22.74 0.81
N ALA A 2 -4.71 22.82 1.40
CA ALA A 2 -5.86 22.01 0.99
C ALA A 2 -6.26 22.22 -0.50
N ALA A 3 -6.23 23.46 -1.01
CA ALA A 3 -6.60 23.79 -2.39
C ALA A 3 -5.68 23.19 -3.47
N LEU A 4 -4.37 23.10 -3.20
CA LEU A 4 -3.42 22.43 -4.10
C LEU A 4 -3.65 20.93 -4.11
N TRP A 5 -3.92 20.34 -2.94
CA TRP A 5 -4.25 18.93 -2.82
C TRP A 5 -5.58 18.60 -3.50
N THR A 6 -6.64 19.39 -3.33
CA THR A 6 -7.91 19.15 -4.04
C THR A 6 -7.80 19.39 -5.53
N TYR A 7 -7.02 20.38 -5.97
CA TYR A 7 -6.80 20.61 -7.40
C TYR A 7 -6.03 19.46 -8.04
N ASP A 8 -4.95 19.01 -7.42
CA ASP A 8 -4.16 17.88 -7.91
C ASP A 8 -4.95 16.57 -7.84
N TYR A 9 -5.78 16.40 -6.81
CA TYR A 9 -6.71 15.27 -6.69
C TYR A 9 -7.80 15.31 -7.77
N ALA A 10 -8.40 16.47 -8.06
CA ALA A 10 -9.45 16.63 -9.07
C ALA A 10 -8.92 16.44 -10.50
N CYS A 11 -7.72 16.97 -10.78
CA CYS A 11 -7.07 16.80 -12.07
C CYS A 11 -6.72 15.33 -12.31
N GLN A 12 -6.25 14.63 -11.28
CA GLN A 12 -5.99 13.20 -11.34
C GLN A 12 -7.26 12.37 -11.53
N LEU A 13 -8.36 12.75 -10.85
CA LEU A 13 -9.62 12.04 -10.91
C LEU A 13 -10.23 12.04 -12.33
N HIS A 14 -10.01 13.12 -13.09
CA HIS A 14 -10.44 13.20 -14.48
C HIS A 14 -9.69 12.19 -15.36
N GLU A 15 -8.36 12.14 -15.28
CA GLU A 15 -7.55 11.17 -16.03
C GLU A 15 -7.83 9.73 -15.61
N GLU A 16 -8.10 9.50 -14.32
CA GLU A 16 -8.42 8.18 -13.78
C GLU A 16 -9.80 7.68 -14.20
N LEU A 17 -10.78 8.57 -14.37
CA LEU A 17 -12.07 8.23 -14.96
C LEU A 17 -11.93 7.83 -16.42
N THR A 18 -11.15 8.58 -17.21
CA THR A 18 -10.86 8.21 -18.60
C THR A 18 -10.16 6.85 -18.69
N PHE A 19 -9.22 6.56 -17.77
CA PHE A 19 -8.61 5.25 -17.63
C PHE A 19 -9.65 4.16 -17.29
N LEU A 20 -10.51 4.40 -16.29
CA LEU A 20 -11.54 3.45 -15.88
C LEU A 20 -12.54 3.15 -17.00
N PHE A 21 -12.88 4.14 -17.81
CA PHE A 21 -13.82 3.98 -18.92
C PHE A 21 -13.20 3.35 -20.15
N ARG A 22 -11.94 3.63 -20.46
CA ARG A 22 -11.28 3.18 -21.71
C ARG A 22 -10.50 1.87 -21.57
N SER A 23 -10.11 1.50 -20.36
CA SER A 23 -9.35 0.26 -20.11
C SER A 23 -10.25 -0.98 -20.07
N ARG A 24 -9.83 -2.04 -20.79
CA ARG A 24 -10.42 -3.39 -20.71
C ARG A 24 -10.40 -3.89 -19.25
N TRP A 25 -11.41 -4.68 -18.88
CA TRP A 25 -11.52 -5.25 -17.53
C TRP A 25 -10.45 -6.32 -17.31
N THR A 26 -9.32 -5.94 -16.73
CA THR A 26 -8.25 -6.84 -16.29
C THR A 26 -8.19 -6.92 -14.76
N MET A 27 -7.58 -7.97 -14.19
CA MET A 27 -7.40 -8.11 -12.74
C MET A 27 -6.74 -6.86 -12.11
N VAL A 28 -5.85 -6.20 -12.85
CA VAL A 28 -5.15 -4.97 -12.45
C VAL A 28 -6.12 -3.81 -12.22
N LYS A 29 -7.20 -3.70 -13.00
CA LYS A 29 -8.24 -2.68 -12.81
C LYS A 29 -9.00 -2.86 -11.50
N GLY A 30 -9.30 -4.11 -11.14
CA GLY A 30 -9.92 -4.44 -9.85
C GLY A 30 -9.01 -4.07 -8.68
N LEU A 31 -7.74 -4.44 -8.77
CA LEU A 31 -6.72 -4.10 -7.77
C LEU A 31 -6.54 -2.58 -7.60
N TYR A 32 -6.64 -1.83 -8.70
CA TYR A 32 -6.59 -0.37 -8.72
C TYR A 32 -7.79 0.24 -7.98
N ILE A 33 -9.01 -0.23 -8.25
CA ILE A 33 -10.22 0.25 -7.57
C ILE A 33 -10.14 -0.05 -6.06
N ILE A 34 -9.72 -1.26 -5.69
CA ILE A 34 -9.56 -1.65 -4.29
C ILE A 34 -8.55 -0.75 -3.59
N THR A 35 -7.37 -0.57 -4.17
CA THR A 35 -6.29 0.26 -3.60
C THR A 35 -6.73 1.71 -3.42
N ARG A 36 -7.65 2.20 -4.24
CA ARG A 36 -8.19 3.55 -4.12
C ARG A 36 -9.33 3.66 -3.10
N CYS A 37 -10.28 2.73 -3.11
CA CYS A 37 -11.48 2.82 -2.27
C CYS A 37 -11.21 2.44 -0.81
N VAL A 38 -10.31 1.50 -0.56
CA VAL A 38 -10.05 0.96 0.78
C VAL A 38 -9.47 2.01 1.76
N PRO A 39 -8.49 2.87 1.38
CA PRO A 39 -8.02 3.96 2.24
C PRO A 39 -9.12 4.91 2.70
N PHE A 40 -10.12 5.19 1.86
CA PHE A 40 -11.27 6.02 2.26
C PHE A 40 -12.13 5.32 3.32
N LEU A 41 -12.39 4.02 3.15
CA LEU A 41 -13.11 3.23 4.15
C LEU A 41 -12.33 3.17 5.47
N LEU A 42 -11.00 3.07 5.40
CA LEU A 42 -10.12 3.13 6.57
C LEU A 42 -10.24 4.46 7.31
N LEU A 43 -10.23 5.59 6.60
CA LEU A 43 -10.41 6.90 7.22
C LEU A 43 -11.76 7.04 7.93
N ILE A 44 -12.84 6.56 7.29
CA ILE A 44 -14.18 6.59 7.90
C ILE A 44 -14.20 5.72 9.17
N ALA A 45 -13.60 4.53 9.11
CA ALA A 45 -13.51 3.62 10.25
C ALA A 45 -12.65 4.20 11.39
N ASP A 46 -11.53 4.84 11.08
CA ASP A 46 -10.66 5.50 12.06
C ASP A 46 -11.35 6.68 12.75
N LEU A 47 -11.99 7.55 11.97
CA LEU A 47 -12.80 8.65 12.50
C LEU A 47 -13.94 8.12 13.38
N TYR A 48 -14.58 7.03 12.97
CA TYR A 48 -15.62 6.40 13.78
C TYR A 48 -15.06 5.84 15.10
N LEU A 49 -13.87 5.23 15.10
CA LEU A 49 -13.21 4.72 16.31
C LEU A 49 -12.78 5.84 17.27
N TYR A 50 -12.39 7.00 16.75
CA TYR A 50 -11.90 8.13 17.55
C TYR A 50 -13.03 9.01 18.12
N PHE A 51 -14.07 9.29 17.30
CA PHE A 51 -15.11 10.25 17.65
C PHE A 51 -16.41 9.61 18.14
N ALA A 52 -16.72 8.36 17.78
CA ALA A 52 -17.97 7.76 18.21
C ALA A 52 -17.89 7.36 19.69
N PRO A 53 -18.89 7.72 20.53
CA PRO A 53 -18.95 7.32 21.93
C PRO A 53 -19.36 5.83 22.04
N ILE A 54 -18.45 4.91 21.74
CA ILE A 54 -18.71 3.47 21.79
C ILE A 54 -18.69 3.01 23.25
N LYS A 55 -19.86 2.90 23.88
CA LYS A 55 -20.01 2.40 25.26
C LYS A 55 -19.92 0.87 25.38
N ASN A 56 -20.14 0.13 24.29
CA ASN A 56 -20.19 -1.33 24.30
C ASN A 56 -18.86 -1.95 23.84
N PRO A 57 -18.17 -2.77 24.67
CA PRO A 57 -16.88 -3.36 24.32
C PRO A 57 -16.95 -4.27 23.09
N ASN A 58 -18.05 -5.03 22.95
CA ASN A 58 -18.24 -5.93 21.79
C ASN A 58 -18.33 -5.18 20.47
N LYS A 59 -19.00 -4.01 20.46
CA LYS A 59 -19.11 -3.18 19.24
C LYS A 59 -17.76 -2.58 18.86
N CYS A 60 -16.97 -2.16 19.86
CA CYS A 60 -15.61 -1.68 19.60
C CYS A 60 -14.74 -2.78 18.98
N GLN A 61 -14.75 -4.00 19.56
CA GLN A 61 -13.95 -5.10 19.04
C GLN A 61 -14.28 -5.42 17.58
N ILE A 62 -15.56 -5.42 17.20
CA ILE A 62 -15.98 -5.62 15.81
C ILE A 62 -15.40 -4.54 14.89
N VAL A 63 -15.48 -3.27 15.27
CA VAL A 63 -14.96 -2.17 14.42
C VAL A 63 -13.43 -2.24 14.30
N ILE A 64 -12.71 -2.58 15.38
CA ILE A 64 -11.26 -2.80 15.33
C ILE A 64 -10.90 -3.95 14.39
N ILE A 65 -11.67 -5.05 14.39
CA ILE A 65 -11.47 -6.17 13.47
C ILE A 65 -11.71 -5.72 12.03
N ILE A 66 -12.79 -4.98 11.76
CA ILE A 66 -13.10 -4.45 10.43
C ILE A 66 -11.97 -3.53 9.94
N TYR A 67 -11.51 -2.59 10.78
CA TYR A 67 -10.39 -1.71 10.46
C TYR A 67 -9.11 -2.51 10.15
N SER A 68 -8.81 -3.52 10.97
CA SER A 68 -7.63 -4.38 10.77
C SER A 68 -7.72 -5.18 9.45
N CYS A 69 -8.90 -5.68 9.08
CA CYS A 69 -9.08 -6.35 7.79
C CYS A 69 -8.90 -5.38 6.63
N LEU A 70 -9.47 -4.18 6.71
CA LEU A 70 -9.33 -3.16 5.69
C LEU A 70 -7.87 -2.72 5.52
N SER A 71 -7.10 -2.61 6.60
CA SER A 71 -5.70 -2.19 6.54
C SER A 71 -4.84 -3.24 5.84
N VAL A 72 -5.03 -4.53 6.16
CA VAL A 72 -4.37 -5.63 5.46
C VAL A 72 -4.71 -5.63 3.97
N ILE A 73 -5.97 -5.44 3.61
CA ILE A 73 -6.38 -5.36 2.20
C ILE A 73 -5.69 -4.20 1.49
N SER A 74 -5.63 -3.02 2.11
CA SER A 74 -4.97 -1.83 1.54
C SER A 74 -3.46 -2.03 1.32
N ILE A 75 -2.79 -2.67 2.28
CA ILE A 75 -1.36 -2.98 2.18
C ILE A 75 -1.13 -3.99 1.06
N VAL A 76 -1.82 -5.14 1.11
CA VAL A 76 -1.65 -6.22 0.13
C VAL A 76 -1.93 -5.73 -1.28
N SER A 77 -2.97 -4.90 -1.47
CA SER A 77 -3.30 -4.38 -2.79
C SER A 77 -2.22 -3.42 -3.31
N SER A 78 -1.68 -2.55 -2.46
CA SER A 78 -0.59 -1.63 -2.80
C SER A 78 0.70 -2.39 -3.11
N GLU A 79 1.10 -3.34 -2.24
CA GLU A 79 2.28 -4.19 -2.40
C GLU A 79 2.22 -5.05 -3.68
N SER A 80 1.03 -5.52 -4.05
CA SER A 80 0.84 -6.29 -5.28
C SER A 80 1.24 -5.50 -6.53
N PHE A 81 1.03 -4.18 -6.56
CA PHE A 81 1.52 -3.33 -7.66
C PHE A 81 3.05 -3.30 -7.74
N PHE A 82 3.75 -3.33 -6.60
CA PHE A 82 5.22 -3.39 -6.57
C PHE A 82 5.75 -4.73 -7.04
N VAL A 83 5.10 -5.82 -6.62
CA VAL A 83 5.44 -7.17 -7.09
C VAL A 83 5.29 -7.26 -8.61
N LEU A 84 4.17 -6.78 -9.17
CA LEU A 84 3.94 -6.77 -10.63
C LEU A 84 5.02 -6.00 -11.39
N ARG A 85 5.44 -4.83 -10.90
CA ARG A 85 6.50 -4.03 -11.53
C ARG A 85 7.87 -4.70 -11.45
N THR A 86 8.21 -5.24 -10.29
CA THR A 86 9.49 -5.94 -10.09
C THR A 86 9.54 -7.19 -10.96
N TYR A 87 8.41 -7.86 -11.14
CA TYR A 87 8.26 -8.99 -12.05
C TYR A 87 8.50 -8.60 -13.52
N ALA A 88 7.89 -7.49 -13.98
CA ALA A 88 8.14 -6.96 -15.32
C ALA A 88 9.63 -6.60 -15.52
N LEU A 89 10.27 -5.99 -14.52
CA LEU A 89 11.70 -5.65 -14.55
C LEU A 89 12.61 -6.88 -14.64
N TRP A 90 12.16 -8.02 -14.12
CA TRP A 90 12.86 -9.30 -14.18
C TRP A 90 12.61 -10.11 -15.44
N ASN A 91 12.10 -9.47 -16.50
CA ASN A 91 11.79 -10.11 -17.78
C ASN A 91 10.85 -11.30 -17.60
N ASN A 92 9.82 -11.14 -16.75
CA ASN A 92 8.80 -12.16 -16.48
C ASN A 92 9.34 -13.49 -15.93
N ASN A 93 10.45 -13.43 -15.18
CA ASN A 93 10.97 -14.63 -14.54
C ASN A 93 10.04 -15.13 -13.43
N ARG A 94 9.34 -16.24 -13.69
CA ARG A 94 8.37 -16.86 -12.77
C ARG A 94 8.98 -17.27 -11.43
N ILE A 95 10.28 -17.55 -11.37
CA ILE A 95 10.97 -17.92 -10.13
C ILE A 95 10.99 -16.73 -9.16
N VAL A 96 11.30 -15.53 -9.66
CA VAL A 96 11.32 -14.32 -8.83
C VAL A 96 9.90 -13.97 -8.38
N LEU A 97 8.91 -14.11 -9.26
CA LEU A 97 7.50 -13.93 -8.88
C LEU A 97 7.08 -14.90 -7.77
N ALA A 98 7.41 -16.18 -7.91
CA ALA A 98 7.09 -17.19 -6.91
C ALA A 98 7.77 -16.90 -5.57
N ALA A 99 9.01 -16.41 -5.58
CA ALA A 99 9.72 -15.99 -4.37
C ALA A 99 9.09 -14.76 -3.70
N MET A 100 8.66 -13.76 -4.47
CA MET A 100 7.99 -12.57 -3.92
C MET A 100 6.61 -12.91 -3.35
N LEU A 101 5.83 -13.72 -4.08
CA LEU A 101 4.50 -14.15 -3.64
C LEU A 101 4.56 -15.07 -2.42
N SER A 102 5.55 -15.96 -2.36
CA SER A 102 5.75 -16.81 -1.18
C SER A 102 6.19 -16.00 0.03
N ALA A 103 7.06 -14.99 -0.15
CA ALA A 103 7.45 -14.07 0.91
C ALA A 103 6.26 -13.23 1.41
N SER A 104 5.44 -12.68 0.50
CA SER A 104 4.24 -11.92 0.88
C SER A 104 3.23 -12.82 1.60
N PHE A 105 3.01 -14.04 1.10
CA PHE A 105 2.12 -15.01 1.74
C PHE A 105 2.62 -15.40 3.13
N ALA A 106 3.93 -15.67 3.28
CA ALA A 106 4.53 -15.98 4.56
C ALA A 106 4.39 -14.81 5.56
N ALA A 107 4.54 -13.57 5.12
CA ALA A 107 4.35 -12.39 5.96
C ALA A 107 2.89 -12.25 6.45
N VAL A 108 1.91 -12.52 5.59
CA VAL A 108 0.48 -12.52 5.96
C VAL A 108 0.13 -13.71 6.87
N VAL A 109 0.66 -14.90 6.61
CA VAL A 109 0.41 -16.05 7.49
C VAL A 109 1.04 -15.82 8.86
N ALA A 110 2.28 -15.33 8.92
CA ALA A 110 2.93 -14.95 10.17
C ALA A 110 2.11 -13.90 10.92
N SER A 111 1.55 -12.91 10.21
CA SER A 111 0.72 -11.88 10.83
C SER A 111 -0.54 -12.42 11.48
N VAL A 112 -1.25 -13.30 10.77
CA VAL A 112 -2.48 -13.94 11.23
C VAL A 112 -2.20 -14.90 12.38
N VAL A 113 -1.13 -15.71 12.31
CA VAL A 113 -0.76 -16.64 13.38
C VAL A 113 -0.44 -15.90 14.66
N ILE A 114 0.35 -14.83 14.59
CA ILE A 114 0.66 -13.98 15.75
C ILE A 114 -0.61 -13.34 16.31
N TYR A 115 -1.53 -12.90 15.44
CA TYR A 115 -2.82 -12.35 15.85
C TYR A 115 -3.63 -13.36 16.68
N PHE A 116 -3.81 -14.58 16.18
CA PHE A 116 -4.59 -15.61 16.89
C PHE A 116 -3.90 -16.15 18.13
N ALA A 117 -2.58 -16.36 18.09
CA ALA A 117 -1.80 -16.84 19.23
C ALA A 117 -1.88 -15.89 20.44
N THR A 118 -2.17 -14.62 20.20
CA THR A 118 -2.14 -13.57 21.22
C THR A 118 -3.50 -12.93 21.51
N ALA A 119 -4.56 -13.38 20.83
CA ALA A 119 -5.94 -12.91 21.01
C ALA A 119 -6.50 -13.23 22.40
N ASN A 120 -6.03 -14.30 23.04
CA ASN A 120 -6.45 -14.71 24.38
C ASN A 120 -5.87 -13.80 25.50
N ALA A 121 -4.89 -12.95 25.18
CA ALA A 121 -4.19 -12.09 26.15
C ALA A 121 -4.50 -10.59 25.98
N SER A 122 -5.33 -10.22 25.00
CA SER A 122 -5.55 -8.82 24.62
C SER A 122 -6.76 -8.21 25.34
N HIS A 123 -6.53 -7.33 26.31
CA HIS A 123 -7.60 -6.52 26.91
C HIS A 123 -7.91 -5.30 26.02
N VAL A 124 -9.18 -5.12 25.65
CA VAL A 124 -9.66 -3.89 25.01
C VAL A 124 -9.82 -2.83 26.08
N THR A 125 -8.99 -1.79 26.05
CA THR A 125 -9.07 -0.67 26.98
C THR A 125 -9.89 0.46 26.36
N ILE A 126 -10.96 0.83 27.04
CA ILE A 126 -11.73 2.03 26.70
C ILE A 126 -11.01 3.21 27.36
N SER A 127 -10.61 4.21 26.59
CA SER A 127 -9.94 5.38 27.15
C SER A 127 -10.86 6.11 28.12
N ALA A 128 -10.41 6.31 29.37
CA ALA A 128 -11.11 7.07 30.40
C ALA A 128 -10.67 8.54 30.45
N ILE A 129 -10.13 9.08 29.35
CA ILE A 129 -9.66 10.46 29.27
C ILE A 129 -10.85 11.39 29.00
N PRO A 130 -11.07 12.45 29.80
CA PRO A 130 -12.17 13.39 29.56
C PRO A 130 -11.92 14.15 28.24
N GLY A 131 -12.68 13.81 27.20
CA GLY A 131 -12.64 14.47 25.89
C GLY A 131 -12.43 13.52 24.69
N ILE A 132 -11.82 12.34 24.89
CA ILE A 132 -11.59 11.35 23.83
C ILE A 132 -12.23 10.03 24.26
N ARG A 133 -13.44 9.76 23.79
CA ARG A 133 -14.16 8.49 24.01
C ARG A 133 -13.78 7.43 22.95
N GLY A 134 -12.52 7.44 22.53
CA GLY A 134 -12.01 6.55 21.50
C GLY A 134 -11.74 5.15 22.06
N CYS A 135 -11.94 4.13 21.24
CA CYS A 135 -11.62 2.75 21.60
C CYS A 135 -10.36 2.29 20.87
N TYR A 136 -9.39 1.76 21.62
CA TYR A 136 -8.13 1.28 21.05
C TYR A 136 -7.68 -0.01 21.73
N ARG A 137 -6.89 -0.81 21.01
CA ARG A 137 -6.31 -2.04 21.55
C ARG A 137 -5.01 -1.69 22.29
N ALA A 138 -4.89 -2.13 23.54
CA ALA A 138 -3.74 -1.83 24.41
C ALA A 138 -2.42 -2.50 23.97
N ASP A 139 -2.47 -3.44 23.03
CA ASP A 139 -1.31 -4.27 22.68
C ASP A 139 -0.36 -3.62 21.68
N ALA A 140 0.40 -2.67 22.21
CA ALA A 140 1.46 -1.94 21.54
C ALA A 140 2.57 -2.85 20.96
N VAL A 141 2.95 -3.93 21.62
CA VAL A 141 4.06 -4.77 21.12
C VAL A 141 3.69 -5.56 19.86
N LYS A 142 2.40 -5.88 19.65
CA LYS A 142 1.96 -6.83 18.63
C LYS A 142 1.77 -6.19 17.26
N VAL A 143 1.20 -4.99 17.21
CA VAL A 143 1.03 -4.23 15.96
C VAL A 143 2.40 -3.89 15.34
N SER A 144 3.43 -3.66 16.18
CA SER A 144 4.78 -3.34 15.71
C SER A 144 5.40 -4.45 14.85
N ILE A 145 5.12 -5.72 15.13
CA ILE A 145 5.71 -6.86 14.40
C ILE A 145 5.21 -6.91 12.96
N MET A 146 3.95 -6.53 12.72
CA MET A 146 3.36 -6.50 11.37
C MET A 146 4.02 -5.47 10.49
N PHE A 147 4.23 -4.28 11.04
CA PHE A 147 4.91 -3.22 10.32
C PHE A 147 6.40 -3.50 10.12
N ILE A 148 7.05 -4.25 11.03
CA ILE A 148 8.43 -4.73 10.85
C ILE A 148 8.51 -5.75 9.70
N LEU A 149 7.61 -6.74 9.66
CA LEU A 149 7.51 -7.70 8.55
C LEU A 149 7.26 -6.99 7.22
N LEU A 150 6.36 -6.00 7.21
CA LEU A 150 6.09 -5.18 6.04
C LEU A 150 7.33 -4.39 5.60
N LEU A 151 8.04 -3.75 6.54
CA LEU A 151 9.27 -3.03 6.25
C LEU A 151 10.34 -3.95 5.66
N ALA A 152 10.49 -5.16 6.22
CA ALA A 152 11.42 -6.15 5.69
C ALA A 152 11.06 -6.58 4.26
N PHE A 153 9.77 -6.80 3.99
CA PHE A 153 9.29 -7.12 2.65
C PHE A 153 9.54 -5.98 1.66
N GLN A 154 9.25 -4.74 2.05
CA GLN A 154 9.53 -3.54 1.25
C GLN A 154 11.02 -3.42 0.93
N LEU A 155 11.90 -3.60 1.93
CA LEU A 155 13.36 -3.63 1.70
C LEU A 155 13.77 -4.73 0.73
N GLY A 156 13.14 -5.91 0.80
CA GLY A 156 13.32 -7.00 -0.16
C GLY A 156 12.99 -6.58 -1.59
N LEU A 157 11.81 -5.98 -1.80
CA LEU A 157 11.39 -5.47 -3.11
C LEU A 157 12.33 -4.38 -3.65
N VAL A 158 12.75 -3.45 -2.78
CA VAL A 158 13.69 -2.37 -3.11
C VAL A 158 15.03 -2.94 -3.53
N SER A 159 15.60 -3.85 -2.72
CA SER A 159 16.90 -4.45 -3.00
C SER A 159 16.89 -5.20 -4.33
N LEU A 160 15.85 -5.98 -4.61
CA LEU A 160 15.69 -6.64 -5.90
C LEU A 160 15.60 -5.60 -7.04
N THR A 161 14.76 -4.58 -6.91
CA THR A 161 14.65 -3.51 -7.91
C THR A 161 16.02 -2.86 -8.20
N ILE A 162 16.80 -2.54 -7.16
CA ILE A 162 18.13 -1.93 -7.27
C ILE A 162 19.13 -2.90 -7.92
N ILE A 163 19.16 -4.16 -7.50
CA ILE A 163 20.05 -5.17 -8.08
C ILE A 163 19.83 -5.25 -9.58
N ARG A 164 18.58 -5.29 -10.03
CA ARG A 164 18.25 -5.33 -11.45
C ARG A 164 18.54 -4.02 -12.16
N ALA A 165 18.29 -2.88 -11.50
CA ALA A 165 18.67 -1.57 -12.00
C ALA A 165 20.17 -1.52 -12.33
N VAL A 166 21.02 -1.93 -11.39
CA VAL A 166 22.48 -1.93 -11.55
C VAL A 166 22.94 -2.95 -12.59
N GLN A 167 22.37 -4.16 -12.60
CA GLN A 167 22.72 -5.20 -13.58
C GLN A 167 22.37 -4.78 -15.01
N SER A 168 21.22 -4.13 -15.20
CA SER A 168 20.73 -3.79 -16.53
C SER A 168 21.18 -2.42 -17.02
N TRP A 169 21.71 -1.54 -16.17
CA TRP A 169 22.15 -0.19 -16.55
C TRP A 169 23.15 -0.21 -17.71
N ARG A 170 24.03 -1.21 -17.80
CA ARG A 170 24.97 -1.31 -18.92
C ARG A 170 24.43 -2.01 -20.17
N VAL A 171 23.34 -2.77 -20.05
CA VAL A 171 22.89 -3.73 -21.09
C VAL A 171 21.61 -3.26 -21.77
N VAL A 172 20.71 -2.60 -21.05
CA VAL A 172 19.39 -2.18 -21.55
C VAL A 172 19.32 -0.66 -21.54
N ASN A 173 19.55 -0.06 -22.71
CA ASN A 173 19.36 1.37 -22.94
C ASN A 173 18.01 1.60 -23.63
N GLY A 174 16.98 1.88 -22.83
CA GLY A 174 15.66 2.24 -23.35
C GLY A 174 15.01 3.32 -22.48
N PRO A 175 14.36 4.34 -23.07
CA PRO A 175 13.74 5.43 -22.32
C PRO A 175 12.64 4.94 -21.37
N LEU A 176 11.90 3.89 -21.75
CA LEU A 176 10.88 3.26 -20.90
C LEU A 176 11.45 2.61 -19.63
N TYR A 177 12.63 1.99 -19.74
CA TYR A 177 13.29 1.33 -18.62
C TYR A 177 13.80 2.35 -17.60
N ASP A 178 14.43 3.43 -18.07
CA ASP A 178 14.96 4.49 -17.21
C ASP A 178 13.84 5.22 -16.45
N ILE A 179 12.74 5.54 -17.14
CA ILE A 179 11.55 6.13 -16.55
C ILE A 179 10.97 5.21 -15.47
N LEU A 180 10.78 3.92 -15.77
CA LEU A 180 10.22 2.95 -14.84
C LEU A 180 11.07 2.83 -13.56
N VAL A 181 12.40 2.72 -13.70
CA VAL A 181 13.34 2.61 -12.58
C VAL A 181 13.35 3.89 -11.75
N LYS A 182 13.40 5.06 -12.38
CA LYS A 182 13.43 6.35 -11.68
C LYS A 182 12.17 6.60 -10.84
N HIS A 183 11.00 6.26 -11.38
CA HIS A 183 9.74 6.37 -10.62
C HIS A 183 9.67 5.36 -9.48
N ASN A 184 10.15 4.13 -9.69
CA ASN A 184 10.17 3.13 -8.63
C ASN A 184 11.12 3.51 -7.50
N ILE A 185 12.29 4.08 -7.80
CA ILE A 185 13.23 4.59 -6.79
C ILE A 185 12.62 5.77 -6.03
N PHE A 186 12.00 6.73 -6.72
CA PHE A 186 11.33 7.86 -6.07
C PHE A 186 10.24 7.38 -5.10
N TYR A 187 9.46 6.39 -5.50
CA TYR A 187 8.47 5.74 -4.63
C TYR A 187 9.11 5.21 -3.35
N TYR A 188 10.18 4.42 -3.47
CA TYR A 188 10.82 3.80 -2.31
C TYR A 188 11.43 4.84 -1.36
N ILE A 189 11.96 5.94 -1.90
CA ILE A 189 12.46 7.06 -1.10
C ILE A 189 11.34 7.72 -0.28
N CYS A 190 10.10 7.75 -0.78
CA CYS A 190 8.97 8.28 -0.03
C CYS A 190 8.35 7.25 0.93
N ALA A 191 8.18 6.01 0.47
CA ALA A 191 7.43 4.97 1.19
C ALA A 191 8.23 4.36 2.36
N LEU A 192 9.51 4.02 2.16
CA LEU A 192 10.33 3.37 3.20
C LEU A 192 10.46 4.24 4.47
N PRO A 193 10.79 5.55 4.38
CA PRO A 193 10.88 6.38 5.57
C PRO A 193 9.55 6.52 6.30
N LEU A 194 8.42 6.58 5.57
CA LEU A 194 7.09 6.64 6.18
C LEU A 194 6.79 5.36 6.97
N THR A 195 7.06 4.19 6.38
CA THR A 195 6.92 2.90 7.10
C THR A 195 7.86 2.84 8.31
N ALA A 196 9.11 3.28 8.16
CA ALA A 196 10.10 3.28 9.24
C ALA A 196 9.70 4.23 10.39
N VAL A 197 9.21 5.44 10.07
CA VAL A 197 8.68 6.40 11.05
C VAL A 197 7.46 5.81 11.75
N ASN A 198 6.55 5.14 11.04
CA ASN A 198 5.41 4.49 11.67
C ASN A 198 5.87 3.38 12.65
N VAL A 199 6.80 2.50 12.26
CA VAL A 199 7.40 1.50 13.16
C VAL A 199 8.04 2.18 14.38
N LEU A 200 8.81 3.24 14.16
CA LEU A 200 9.49 3.96 15.24
C LEU A 200 8.50 4.60 16.21
N MET A 201 7.45 5.24 15.69
CA MET A 201 6.36 5.82 16.49
C MET A 201 5.67 4.75 17.32
N GLN A 202 5.45 3.56 16.74
CA GLN A 202 4.87 2.43 17.44
C GLN A 202 5.75 1.91 18.58
N ILE A 203 7.06 1.86 18.39
CA ILE A 203 8.00 1.42 19.43
C ILE A 203 8.13 2.47 20.54
N LEU A 204 8.31 3.74 20.18
CA LEU A 204 8.58 4.84 21.12
C LEU A 204 7.33 5.29 21.90
N PHE A 205 6.18 5.38 21.23
CA PHE A 205 4.93 5.90 21.81
C PHE A 205 3.93 4.78 22.11
N SER A 206 4.43 3.63 22.57
CA SER A 206 3.63 2.44 22.91
C SER A 206 2.45 2.70 23.86
N GLN A 207 2.56 3.70 24.74
CA GLN A 207 1.57 4.01 25.78
C GLN A 207 0.62 5.16 25.43
N THR A 208 0.75 5.78 24.25
CA THR A 208 0.04 7.01 23.90
C THR A 208 -0.86 6.86 22.67
N ALA A 209 -2.01 7.52 22.67
CA ALA A 209 -2.97 7.48 21.56
C ALA A 209 -2.42 8.04 20.22
N TYR A 210 -1.28 8.74 20.25
CA TYR A 210 -0.58 9.28 19.08
C TYR A 210 0.03 8.21 18.17
N ARG A 211 0.14 6.96 18.65
CA ARG A 211 0.76 5.85 17.93
C ARG A 211 0.18 5.58 16.54
N PHE A 212 -1.12 5.79 16.35
CA PHE A 212 -1.84 5.45 15.11
C PHE A 212 -1.91 6.61 14.11
N VAL A 213 -1.47 7.82 14.48
CA VAL A 213 -1.62 9.04 13.67
C VAL A 213 -0.87 8.93 12.34
N CYS A 214 0.32 8.33 12.34
CA CYS A 214 1.11 8.15 11.12
C CYS A 214 0.64 6.96 10.27
N GLU A 215 -0.13 6.04 10.82
CA GLU A 215 -0.54 4.81 10.14
C GLU A 215 -1.52 5.12 8.99
N VAL A 216 -2.53 5.94 9.25
CA VAL A 216 -3.50 6.36 8.23
C VAL A 216 -2.78 7.09 7.09
N LEU A 217 -1.89 8.03 7.43
CA LEU A 217 -1.06 8.74 6.44
C LEU A 217 -0.25 7.77 5.57
N GLN A 218 0.35 6.74 6.18
CA GLN A 218 1.08 5.71 5.43
C GLN A 218 0.19 5.03 4.40
N PHE A 219 -1.03 4.58 4.77
CA PHE A 219 -1.94 3.92 3.82
C PHE A 219 -2.34 4.82 2.66
N PHE A 220 -2.67 6.08 2.95
CA PHE A 220 -3.01 7.05 1.89
C PHE A 220 -1.83 7.29 0.95
N VAL A 221 -0.63 7.50 1.48
CA VAL A 221 0.55 7.77 0.67
C VAL A 221 0.92 6.55 -0.19
N LEU A 222 0.93 5.34 0.39
CA LEU A 222 1.20 4.10 -0.35
C LEU A 222 0.20 3.90 -1.49
N ALA A 223 -1.10 4.15 -1.23
CA ALA A 223 -2.15 4.03 -2.23
C ALA A 223 -2.04 5.07 -3.34
N ILE A 224 -1.89 6.36 -2.99
CA ILE A 224 -1.76 7.46 -3.96
C ILE A 224 -0.54 7.24 -4.86
N LEU A 225 0.59 6.89 -4.27
CA LEU A 225 1.80 6.65 -5.01
C LEU A 225 1.67 5.42 -5.93
N ALA A 226 1.04 4.34 -5.46
CA ALA A 226 0.79 3.14 -6.28
C ALA A 226 -0.11 3.47 -7.48
N THR A 227 -1.21 4.21 -7.26
CA THR A 227 -2.17 4.59 -8.31
C THR A 227 -1.58 5.60 -9.30
N ARG A 228 -0.91 6.66 -8.83
CA ARG A 228 -0.22 7.66 -9.69
C ARG A 228 0.75 6.99 -10.66
N MET A 229 1.60 6.11 -10.13
CA MET A 229 2.61 5.45 -10.95
C MET A 229 1.98 4.47 -11.94
N HIS A 230 0.84 3.84 -11.61
CA HIS A 230 0.16 2.94 -12.53
C HIS A 230 -0.52 3.71 -13.67
N LEU A 231 -1.19 4.81 -13.35
CA LEU A 231 -1.83 5.69 -14.33
C LEU A 231 -0.80 6.24 -15.33
N PHE A 232 0.35 6.68 -14.84
CA PHE A 232 1.43 7.20 -15.69
C PHE A 232 1.96 6.14 -16.68
N LEU A 233 2.15 4.89 -16.22
CA LEU A 233 2.56 3.80 -17.12
C LEU A 233 1.51 3.52 -18.20
N TRP A 234 0.24 3.56 -17.83
CA TRP A 234 -0.84 3.40 -18.81
C TRP A 234 -0.90 4.55 -19.81
N GLN A 235 -0.66 5.79 -19.38
CA GLN A 235 -0.60 6.93 -20.29
C GLN A 235 0.55 6.79 -21.29
N ILE A 236 1.73 6.35 -20.84
CA ILE A 236 2.85 6.07 -21.73
C ILE A 236 2.49 4.95 -22.71
N ASP A 237 1.92 3.84 -22.23
CA ASP A 237 1.49 2.73 -23.09
C ASP A 237 0.51 3.21 -24.18
N GLN A 238 -0.46 4.06 -23.83
CA GLN A 238 -1.38 4.65 -24.80
C GLN A 238 -0.69 5.60 -25.79
N GLN A 239 0.30 6.37 -25.36
CA GLN A 239 1.07 7.24 -26.26
C GLN A 239 1.95 6.44 -27.22
N THR A 240 2.55 5.35 -26.72
CA THR A 240 3.35 4.44 -27.53
C THR A 240 2.45 3.75 -28.55
N HIS A 241 1.31 3.18 -28.14
CA HIS A 241 0.32 2.60 -29.06
C HIS A 241 -0.34 3.62 -30.02
N GLY A 242 -0.49 4.88 -29.62
CA GLY A 242 -0.97 5.97 -30.47
C GLY A 242 0.06 6.41 -31.52
N SER A 243 1.35 6.28 -31.21
CA SER A 243 2.46 6.51 -32.14
C SER A 243 2.79 5.26 -32.99
N ASP A 244 2.52 4.07 -32.45
CA ASP A 244 2.73 2.75 -33.03
C ASP A 244 1.52 2.21 -33.80
N GLY A 245 0.52 3.07 -34.08
CA GLY A 245 -0.33 2.91 -35.26
C GLY A 245 0.47 2.79 -36.56
N PHE A 246 1.78 3.08 -36.52
CA PHE A 246 2.73 2.85 -37.60
C PHE A 246 3.69 1.66 -37.43
N VAL A 247 3.89 1.07 -36.24
CA VAL A 247 4.79 -0.10 -36.10
C VAL A 247 4.31 -1.00 -34.95
N TYR A 248 3.66 -2.10 -35.33
CA TYR A 248 3.33 -3.24 -34.47
C TYR A 248 4.48 -3.63 -33.50
N ILE A 249 4.16 -3.90 -32.24
CA ILE A 249 4.22 -5.27 -31.66
C ILE A 249 3.38 -5.34 -30.37
N SER A 250 2.69 -6.47 -30.28
CA SER A 250 1.71 -6.91 -29.28
C SER A 250 2.28 -7.12 -27.88
N MET A 251 1.55 -6.70 -26.85
CA MET A 251 1.73 -7.14 -25.46
C MET A 251 0.37 -7.31 -24.75
N SER A 252 -0.35 -8.39 -25.04
CA SER A 252 -1.40 -8.98 -24.18
C SER A 252 -1.84 -10.31 -24.83
N ASP A 253 -1.29 -11.47 -24.49
CA ASP A 253 -1.48 -12.16 -23.21
C ASP A 253 -0.56 -11.73 -22.06
N MET A 254 -1.13 -10.94 -21.13
CA MET A 254 -0.68 -10.85 -19.74
C MET A 254 -1.83 -10.43 -18.83
#